data_AF-A0A5A5TE77-F1
#
_entry.id   AF-A0A5A5TE77-F1
#
_cell.length_a   1.000
_cell.length_b   1.000
_cell.length_c   1.000
_cell.angle_alpha   90.00
_cell.angle_beta   90.00
_cell.angle_gamma   90.00
#
_symmetry.space_group_name_H-M   'P 1'
#
loop_
_entity.id
_entity.type
_entity.pdbx_description
1 polymer ?
#
loop_
_entity_poly.entity_id
_entity_poly.type
_entity_poly.pdbx_seq_one_letter_code
_entity_poly.pdbx_strand_id
1 'polypeptide(L)'
;MDFHASDIRDPGLKTLFMDCESVIHLAFVVGRPYGMSLQEAASINLSGTWNTCRVAAEAGVHTLVISSSVAAYGSLRDNPVPLIEEHPLRGLLN
;
A
#
# COMPACT_ATOMS: atom_id res chain seq x y z
N MET A 1 -18.44 7.21 13.58
CA MET A 1 -17.45 6.79 12.58
C MET A 1 -17.70 7.69 11.41
N ASP A 2 -16.72 8.54 11.12
CA ASP A 2 -16.88 9.60 10.13
C ASP A 2 -16.25 9.14 8.82
N PHE A 3 -16.92 9.38 7.71
CA PHE A 3 -16.44 9.00 6.39
C PHE A 3 -15.91 10.23 5.67
N HIS A 4 -14.67 10.13 5.20
CA HIS A 4 -14.03 11.14 4.36
C HIS A 4 -13.77 10.55 2.98
N ALA A 5 -14.42 11.10 1.95
CA ALA A 5 -14.13 10.73 0.57
C ALA A 5 -12.81 11.38 0.15
N SER A 6 -11.75 10.58 0.01
CA SER A 6 -10.43 11.06 -0.44
C SER A 6 -9.67 9.94 -1.15
N ASP A 7 -8.74 10.34 -2.01
CA ASP A 7 -7.81 9.43 -2.69
C ASP A 7 -6.46 9.48 -1.97
N ILE A 8 -5.81 8.33 -1.76
CA ILE A 8 -4.49 8.27 -1.11
C ILE A 8 -3.38 8.99 -1.89
N ARG A 9 -3.63 9.37 -3.14
CA ARG A 9 -2.73 10.17 -3.98
C ARG A 9 -2.92 11.68 -3.78
N ASP A 10 -3.96 12.09 -3.05
CA ASP A 10 -4.28 13.50 -2.82
C ASP A 10 -3.28 14.14 -1.82
N PRO A 11 -2.66 15.29 -2.15
CA PRO A 11 -1.82 16.01 -1.20
C PRO A 11 -2.59 16.54 0.03
N GLY A 12 -3.91 16.72 -0.06
CA GLY A 12 -4.79 17.13 1.02
C GLY A 12 -5.03 16.07 2.09
N LEU A 13 -4.59 14.82 1.86
CA LEU A 13 -4.76 13.69 2.78
C LEU A 13 -4.19 13.96 4.19
N LYS A 14 -3.17 14.81 4.31
CA LYS A 14 -2.52 15.15 5.58
C LYS A 14 -3.49 15.63 6.66
N THR A 15 -4.46 16.47 6.30
CA THR A 15 -5.38 17.05 7.29
C THR A 15 -6.26 15.99 7.94
N LEU A 16 -6.53 14.90 7.23
CA LEU A 16 -7.29 13.75 7.74
C LEU A 16 -6.48 12.89 8.72
N PHE A 17 -5.16 13.06 8.77
CA PHE A 17 -4.26 12.29 9.62
C PHE A 17 -3.85 13.06 10.88
N MET A 18 -4.20 14.35 10.97
CA MET A 18 -3.96 15.13 12.18
C MET A 18 -4.72 14.49 13.35
N ASP A 19 -4.07 14.46 14.52
CA ASP A 19 -4.58 13.86 15.76
C ASP A 19 -4.80 12.33 15.71
N CYS A 20 -4.42 11.66 14.61
CA CYS A 20 -4.42 10.20 14.56
C CYS A 20 -3.17 9.63 15.25
N GLU A 21 -3.36 8.80 16.28
CA GLU A 21 -2.27 8.02 16.88
C GLU A 21 -1.75 6.94 15.91
N SER A 22 -2.67 6.31 15.17
CA SER A 22 -2.37 5.20 14.26
C SER A 22 -3.14 5.31 12.95
N VAL A 23 -2.52 4.84 11.87
CA VAL A 23 -3.14 4.72 10.54
C VAL A 23 -3.04 3.28 10.05
N ILE A 24 -4.14 2.72 9.56
CA ILE A 24 -4.19 1.40 8.93
C ILE A 24 -4.41 1.60 7.44
N HIS A 25 -3.34 1.43 6.65
CA HIS A 25 -3.35 1.60 5.21
C HIS A 25 -3.76 0.31 4.50
N LEU A 26 -5.04 0.26 4.11
CA LEU A 26 -5.65 -0.86 3.39
C LEU A 26 -5.95 -0.54 1.91
N ALA A 27 -5.61 0.65 1.43
CA ALA A 27 -5.93 1.07 0.08
C ALA A 27 -4.88 0.56 -0.93
N PHE A 28 -5.29 -0.39 -1.78
CA PHE A 28 -4.49 -0.94 -2.86
C PHE A 28 -5.37 -1.49 -3.98
N VAL A 29 -4.79 -1.69 -5.15
CA VAL A 29 -5.37 -2.44 -6.27
C VAL A 29 -4.66 -3.78 -6.39
N VAL A 30 -5.42 -4.87 -6.26
CA VAL A 30 -5.00 -6.24 -6.59
C VAL A 30 -5.81 -6.72 -7.78
N GLY A 31 -5.19 -7.51 -8.68
CA GLY A 31 -5.89 -8.06 -9.85
C GLY A 31 -6.50 -6.95 -10.72
N ARG A 32 -5.63 -6.12 -11.32
CA ARG A 32 -5.97 -4.93 -12.13
C ARG A 32 -7.29 -5.10 -12.90
N PRO A 33 -8.30 -4.23 -12.67
CA PRO A 33 -9.54 -4.25 -13.43
C PRO A 33 -9.29 -4.18 -14.94
N TYR A 34 -10.21 -4.73 -15.73
CA TYR A 34 -10.14 -4.65 -17.19
C TYR A 34 -10.04 -3.18 -17.64
N GLY A 35 -9.01 -2.88 -18.43
CA GLY A 35 -8.73 -1.52 -18.92
C GLY A 35 -7.83 -0.66 -18.02
N MET A 36 -7.57 -1.06 -16.77
CA MET A 36 -6.64 -0.31 -15.90
C MET A 36 -5.19 -0.54 -16.34
N SER A 37 -4.45 0.54 -16.58
CA SER A 37 -3.02 0.44 -16.97
C SER A 37 -2.12 0.04 -15.79
N LEU A 38 -0.92 -0.48 -16.08
CA LEU A 38 0.06 -0.77 -15.03
C LEU A 38 0.49 0.51 -14.31
N GLN A 39 0.63 1.60 -15.06
CA GLN A 39 1.01 2.90 -14.53
C GLN A 39 -0.06 3.44 -13.57
N GLU A 40 -1.33 3.26 -13.89
CA GLU A 40 -2.43 3.66 -13.02
C GLU A 40 -2.43 2.86 -11.72
N ALA A 41 -2.31 1.53 -11.79
CA ALA A 41 -2.19 0.68 -10.61
C ALA A 41 -0.95 1.04 -9.77
N ALA A 42 0.19 1.33 -10.43
CA ALA A 42 1.41 1.79 -9.77
C ALA A 42 1.22 3.16 -9.11
N SER A 43 0.46 4.08 -9.71
CA SER A 43 0.15 5.39 -9.12
C SER A 43 -0.61 5.25 -7.80
N ILE A 44 -1.46 4.22 -7.67
CA ILE A 44 -2.21 3.94 -6.45
C ILE A 44 -1.32 3.20 -5.45
N ASN A 45 -0.79 2.04 -5.85
CA ASN A 45 -0.10 1.13 -4.94
C ASN A 45 1.29 1.64 -4.51
N LEU A 46 2.02 2.33 -5.38
CA LEU A 46 3.36 2.85 -5.08
C LEU A 46 3.29 4.32 -4.67
N SER A 47 2.82 5.20 -5.56
CA SER A 47 2.81 6.64 -5.28
C SER A 47 1.82 7.00 -4.17
N GLY A 48 0.64 6.38 -4.14
CA GLY A 48 -0.35 6.58 -3.07
C GLY A 48 0.12 6.05 -1.71
N THR A 49 0.76 4.87 -1.68
CA THR A 49 1.39 4.36 -0.43
C THR A 49 2.52 5.27 0.03
N TRP A 50 3.37 5.76 -0.88
CA TRP A 50 4.41 6.73 -0.53
C TRP A 50 3.84 8.02 0.04
N ASN A 51 2.78 8.55 -0.57
CA ASN A 51 2.08 9.71 -0.07
C ASN A 51 1.53 9.45 1.35
N THR A 52 0.89 8.30 1.57
CA THR A 52 0.36 7.87 2.87
C THR A 52 1.45 7.84 3.94
N CYS A 53 2.60 7.22 3.65
CA CYS A 53 3.75 7.20 4.57
C CYS A 53 4.25 8.61 4.89
N ARG A 54 4.43 9.44 3.85
CA ARG A 54 4.92 10.82 4.01
C ARG A 54 3.96 11.64 4.86
N VAL A 55 2.65 11.63 4.57
CA VAL A 55 1.69 12.44 5.31
C VAL A 55 1.49 11.95 6.73
N ALA A 56 1.57 10.64 6.99
CA ALA A 56 1.53 10.09 8.34
C ALA A 56 2.71 10.57 9.17
N ALA A 57 3.92 10.54 8.61
CA ALA A 57 5.11 11.08 9.26
C ALA A 57 4.98 12.60 9.52
N GLU A 58 4.51 13.38 8.53
CA GLU A 58 4.31 14.83 8.67
C GLU A 58 3.20 15.23 9.63
N ALA A 59 2.22 14.35 9.86
CA ALA A 59 1.12 14.55 10.81
C ALA A 59 1.47 14.07 12.23
N GLY A 60 2.62 13.42 12.42
CA GLY A 60 3.04 12.90 13.73
C GLY A 60 2.36 11.59 14.13
N VAL A 61 1.84 10.81 13.16
CA VAL A 61 1.26 9.49 13.41
C VAL A 61 2.34 8.58 14.01
N HIS A 62 2.04 7.95 15.15
CA HIS A 62 2.99 7.10 15.87
C HIS A 62 3.12 5.71 15.25
N THR A 63 2.05 5.19 14.64
CA THR A 63 2.05 3.83 14.06
C THR A 63 1.33 3.79 12.72
N LEU A 64 2.02 3.29 11.70
CA LEU A 64 1.47 3.03 10.37
C LEU A 64 1.50 1.53 10.10
N VAL A 65 0.31 0.93 9.92
CA VAL A 65 0.16 -0.47 9.53
C VAL A 65 -0.15 -0.53 8.04
N ILE A 66 0.66 -1.25 7.26
CA ILE A 66 0.48 -1.42 5.83
C ILE A 66 0.08 -2.87 5.56
N SER A 67 -1.04 -3.07 4.86
CA SER A 67 -1.42 -4.41 4.39
C SER A 67 -0.56 -4.81 3.19
N SER A 68 0.26 -5.85 3.38
CA SER A 68 1.02 -6.49 2.29
C SER A 68 0.27 -7.71 1.73
N SER A 69 0.92 -8.48 0.85
CA SER A 69 0.39 -9.70 0.27
C SER A 69 1.50 -10.71 -0.02
N VAL A 70 1.18 -12.00 0.08
CA VAL A 70 2.06 -13.10 -0.37
C VAL A 70 2.41 -12.99 -1.86
N ALA A 71 1.62 -12.25 -2.63
CA ALA A 71 1.93 -11.92 -4.02
C ALA A 71 3.30 -11.24 -4.20
N ALA A 72 3.84 -10.59 -3.15
CA ALA A 72 5.19 -10.02 -3.17
C ALA A 72 6.29 -11.08 -3.37
N TYR A 73 6.06 -12.32 -2.95
CA TYR A 73 6.97 -13.47 -3.19
C TYR A 73 6.71 -14.17 -4.53
N GLY A 74 5.70 -13.74 -5.29
CA GLY A 74 5.24 -14.39 -6.51
C GLY A 74 4.55 -15.74 -6.26
N SER A 75 4.10 -16.38 -7.33
CA SER A 75 3.47 -17.71 -7.31
C SER A 75 4.30 -18.72 -8.10
N LEU A 76 5.60 -18.77 -7.81
CA LEU A 76 6.56 -19.58 -8.54
C LEU A 76 6.57 -21.02 -8.01
N ARG A 77 6.76 -21.99 -8.92
CA ARG A 77 6.73 -23.43 -8.58
C ARG A 77 7.84 -23.84 -7.61
N ASP A 78 8.94 -23.10 -7.60
CA ASP A 78 10.10 -23.29 -6.74
C ASP A 78 10.03 -22.45 -5.46
N ASN A 79 8.89 -21.83 -5.14
CA ASN A 79 8.71 -21.21 -3.82
C ASN A 79 8.91 -22.27 -2.72
N PRO A 80 9.73 -22.00 -1.69
CA PRO A 80 9.93 -22.90 -0.57
C PRO A 80 8.64 -23.06 0.24
N VAL A 81 8.53 -24.21 0.92
CA VAL A 81 7.37 -24.54 1.75
C VAL A 81 7.86 -24.95 3.15
N PRO A 82 7.61 -24.12 4.19
CA PRO A 82 6.85 -22.86 4.16
C PRO A 82 7.63 -21.69 3.55
N LEU A 83 6.89 -20.67 3.07
CA LEU A 83 7.44 -19.33 2.89
C LEU A 83 7.61 -18.68 4.28
N ILE A 84 8.63 -17.86 4.40
CA ILE A 84 9.01 -17.03 5.57
C ILE A 84 9.51 -15.68 5.05
N GLU A 85 9.56 -14.68 5.92
CA GLU A 85 9.83 -13.27 5.62
C GLU A 85 11.21 -13.01 5.02
N GLU A 86 12.18 -13.89 5.25
CA GLU A 86 13.55 -13.79 4.73
C GLU A 86 13.67 -14.24 3.26
N HIS A 87 12.63 -14.84 2.70
CA HIS A 87 12.67 -15.27 1.31
C HIS A 87 12.64 -14.09 0.33
N PRO A 88 13.27 -14.25 -0.85
CA PRO A 88 13.34 -13.16 -1.81
C PRO A 88 11.95 -12.78 -2.34
N LEU A 89 11.73 -11.47 -2.48
CA LEU A 89 10.56 -10.94 -3.16
C LEU A 89 10.70 -11.18 -4.67
N ARG A 90 9.72 -11.86 -5.27
CA ARG A 90 9.69 -12.27 -6.68
C ARG A 90 8.36 -11.96 -7.37
N GLY A 91 7.57 -11.06 -6.79
CA GLY A 91 6.24 -10.68 -7.26
C GLY A 91 6.21 -9.74 -8.46
N LEU A 92 7.28 -8.99 -8.68
CA LEU A 92 7.47 -8.19 -9.89
C LEU A 92 8.30 -9.04 -10.86
N LEU A 93 7.66 -9.53 -11.92
CA LEU A 93 8.38 -10.14 -13.04
C LEU A 93 9.06 -9.01 -13.81
N ASN A 94 10.39 -8.95 -13.70
CA ASN A 94 11.25 -8.08 -14.51
C ASN A 94 11.09 -8.40 -15.99
#